data_AF-A0A2V9KX22-F1
#
_entry.id   AF-A0A2V9KX22-F1
#
_cell.length_a   1.000
_cell.length_b   1.000
_cell.length_c   1.000
_cell.angle_alpha   90.00
_cell.angle_beta   90.00
_cell.angle_gamma   90.00
#
_symmetry.space_group_name_H-M   'P 1'
#
loop_
_entity.id
_entity.type
_entity.pdbx_description
1 polymer ?
#
loop_
_entity_poly.entity_id
_entity_poly.type
_entity_poly.pdbx_seq_one_letter_code
_entity_poly.pdbx_strand_id
1 'polypeptide(L)'
;MNCTLEIAVRTESGWHPLIGKVYANDKRGLRAHDATEGLWRAGFGRDAEASIPQPIAYLPSLRLLLQEKVEGLEAKEIFKYGDEPLRALAAERCARWLARFHSLNLPSDRVLRVEKILARCQRAHRRISGEDGRLAAKSERLYRELEAAALRVEAKPLRPGHGDFGFHNIYLAGRQTITFDWDLHDAADPARDVARFIVMLARLALHRLGSIRELDGAAEVFLAAYLSAGGARVTESLPFYEGELYLRGAESDLETRGRQWRQWTESMLDEGLRTLEHPVKREEAGDDV
;
A
#
# COMPACT_ATOMS: atom_id res chain seq x y z
N MET A 1 -11.83 6.12 -15.07
CA MET A 1 -10.99 4.94 -15.26
C MET A 1 -9.68 5.40 -15.90
N ASN A 2 -8.53 4.94 -15.42
CA ASN A 2 -7.24 5.17 -16.10
C ASN A 2 -6.96 3.96 -17.00
N CYS A 3 -6.20 4.16 -18.07
CA CYS A 3 -5.76 3.08 -18.96
C CYS A 3 -4.24 3.01 -18.95
N THR A 4 -3.66 1.81 -18.84
CA THR A 4 -2.22 1.58 -18.94
C THR A 4 -1.95 0.75 -20.18
N LEU A 5 -0.99 1.19 -21.00
CA LEU A 5 -0.59 0.52 -22.23
C LEU A 5 0.92 0.40 -22.31
N GLU A 6 1.39 -0.68 -22.93
CA GLU A 6 2.78 -0.76 -23.38
C GLU A 6 2.92 -0.06 -24.72
N ILE A 7 3.95 0.75 -24.88
CA ILE A 7 4.24 1.51 -26.09
C ILE A 7 5.66 1.15 -26.54
N ALA A 8 5.83 0.74 -27.78
CA ALA A 8 7.15 0.62 -28.39
C ALA A 8 7.43 1.91 -29.17
N VAL A 9 8.50 2.62 -28.82
CA VAL A 9 8.93 3.84 -29.54
C VAL A 9 10.19 3.51 -30.33
N ARG A 10 10.20 3.83 -31.63
CA ARG A 10 11.39 3.70 -32.46
C ARG A 10 12.19 5.00 -32.42
N THR A 11 13.45 4.89 -32.05
CA THR A 11 14.46 5.96 -32.11
C THR A 11 15.59 5.55 -33.05
N GLU A 12 16.60 6.42 -33.23
CA GLU A 12 17.82 6.09 -33.97
C GLU A 12 18.57 4.89 -33.39
N SER A 13 18.49 4.67 -32.08
CA SER A 13 19.13 3.55 -31.38
C SER A 13 18.29 2.27 -31.32
N GLY A 14 17.11 2.25 -31.94
CA GLY A 14 16.24 1.07 -32.03
C GLY A 14 14.88 1.25 -31.36
N TRP A 15 14.22 0.13 -31.08
CA TRP A 15 12.92 0.08 -30.39
C TRP A 15 13.11 0.11 -28.89
N HIS A 16 12.41 1.02 -28.21
CA HIS A 16 12.43 1.18 -26.77
C HIS A 16 11.04 0.96 -26.19
N PRO A 17 10.86 0.02 -25.26
CA PRO A 17 9.57 -0.22 -24.62
C PRO A 17 9.33 0.80 -23.49
N LEU A 18 8.15 1.39 -23.49
CA LEU A 18 7.67 2.36 -22.52
C LEU A 18 6.33 1.91 -21.94
N ILE A 19 5.98 2.48 -20.79
CA ILE A 19 4.64 2.41 -20.22
C ILE A 19 3.94 3.76 -20.41
N GLY A 20 2.78 3.73 -21.04
CA GLY A 20 1.87 4.85 -21.15
C GLY A 20 0.70 4.72 -20.18
N LYS A 21 0.41 5.75 -19.39
CA LYS A 21 -0.76 5.82 -18.51
C LYS A 21 -1.64 7.00 -18.89
N VAL A 22 -2.83 6.70 -19.41
CA VAL A 22 -3.84 7.70 -19.78
C VAL A 22 -4.77 7.97 -18.60
N TYR A 23 -4.91 9.25 -18.26
CA TYR A 23 -5.70 9.70 -17.12
C TYR A 23 -7.04 10.29 -17.57
N ALA A 24 -8.12 9.91 -16.88
CA ALA A 24 -9.42 10.54 -17.07
C ALA A 24 -9.41 12.03 -16.67
N ASN A 25 -8.55 12.40 -15.72
CA ASN A 25 -8.42 13.76 -15.19
C ASN A 25 -6.98 14.25 -15.39
N ASP A 26 -6.82 15.33 -16.14
CA ASP A 26 -5.52 15.91 -16.49
C ASP A 26 -4.70 16.33 -15.26
N LYS A 27 -5.32 17.00 -14.29
CA LYS A 27 -4.65 17.41 -13.05
C LYS A 27 -4.10 16.23 -12.26
N ARG A 28 -4.73 15.05 -12.34
CA ARG A 28 -4.22 13.83 -11.69
C ARG A 28 -2.98 13.29 -12.39
N GLY A 29 -2.99 13.29 -13.73
CA GLY A 29 -1.84 12.85 -14.52
C GLY A 29 -0.63 13.75 -14.33
N LEU A 30 -0.82 15.07 -14.40
CA LEU A 30 0.25 16.05 -14.17
C LEU A 30 0.86 15.90 -12.78
N ARG A 31 0.05 15.74 -11.72
CA ARG A 31 0.56 15.51 -10.36
C ARG A 31 1.38 14.23 -10.24
N ALA A 32 0.92 13.14 -10.87
CA ALA A 32 1.66 11.88 -10.84
C ALA A 32 3.03 12.03 -11.52
N HIS A 33 3.10 12.79 -12.61
CA HIS A 33 4.35 13.16 -13.28
C HIS A 33 5.26 14.02 -12.38
N ASP A 34 4.72 15.08 -11.77
CA ASP A 34 5.51 15.98 -10.92
C ASP A 34 6.09 15.23 -9.70
N ALA A 35 5.32 14.30 -9.14
CA ALA A 35 5.78 13.45 -8.04
C ALA A 35 6.93 12.53 -8.46
N THR A 36 6.82 11.87 -9.63
CA THR A 36 7.90 11.00 -10.12
C THR A 36 9.15 11.79 -10.50
N GLU A 37 9.01 12.98 -11.08
CA GLU A 37 10.16 13.88 -11.30
C GLU A 37 10.83 14.29 -9.99
N GLY A 38 10.03 14.66 -8.98
CA GLY A 38 10.53 15.02 -7.64
C GLY A 38 11.31 13.89 -6.98
N LEU A 39 10.81 12.66 -7.09
CA LEU A 39 11.48 11.46 -6.58
C LEU A 39 12.79 11.15 -7.31
N TRP A 40 12.81 11.30 -8.63
CA TRP A 40 14.04 11.17 -9.41
C TRP A 40 15.11 12.16 -8.95
N ARG A 41 14.75 13.42 -8.76
CA ARG A 41 15.65 14.45 -8.22
C ARG A 41 16.08 14.15 -6.77
N ALA A 42 15.24 13.46 -5.99
CA ALA A 42 15.53 13.02 -4.63
C ALA A 42 16.35 11.70 -4.56
N GLY A 43 16.86 11.20 -5.69
CA GLY A 43 17.75 10.05 -5.73
C GLY A 43 17.05 8.69 -5.84
N PHE A 44 15.81 8.64 -6.34
CA PHE A 44 15.12 7.39 -6.69
C PHE A 44 15.28 7.02 -8.18
N GLY A 45 16.36 7.49 -8.81
CA GLY A 45 16.67 7.20 -10.20
C GLY A 45 17.18 5.77 -10.44
N ARG A 46 17.54 5.50 -11.70
CA ARG A 46 17.92 4.19 -12.23
C ARG A 46 19.03 3.46 -11.46
N ASP A 47 19.98 4.16 -10.85
CA ASP A 47 21.12 3.52 -10.20
C ASP A 47 20.91 3.31 -8.69
N ALA A 48 19.76 3.77 -8.16
CA ALA A 48 19.46 3.65 -6.74
C ALA A 48 18.90 2.27 -6.39
N GLU A 49 19.24 1.77 -5.20
CA GLU A 49 18.65 0.55 -4.66
C GLU A 49 17.15 0.71 -4.38
N ALA A 50 16.74 1.89 -3.93
CA ALA A 50 15.34 2.27 -3.90
C ALA A 50 15.06 3.21 -5.06
N SER A 51 14.36 2.72 -6.06
CA SER A 51 14.15 3.41 -7.33
C SER A 51 12.69 3.40 -7.76
N ILE A 52 12.40 4.19 -8.78
CA ILE A 52 11.11 4.25 -9.48
C ILE A 52 11.36 4.30 -10.99
N PRO A 53 10.41 3.89 -11.86
CA PRO A 53 10.56 4.04 -13.30
C PRO A 53 10.87 5.48 -13.70
N GLN A 54 11.69 5.67 -14.74
CA GLN A 54 11.97 7.01 -15.26
C GLN A 54 10.71 7.69 -15.79
N PRO A 55 10.29 8.86 -15.24
CA PRO A 55 9.32 9.70 -15.94
C PRO A 55 9.97 10.28 -17.19
N ILE A 56 9.35 10.04 -18.34
CA ILE A 56 9.88 10.50 -19.64
C ILE A 56 9.20 11.81 -20.03
N ALA A 57 7.87 11.84 -19.98
CA ALA A 57 7.10 13.04 -20.30
C ALA A 57 5.65 12.91 -19.82
N TYR A 58 5.01 14.06 -19.60
CA TYR A 58 3.55 14.16 -19.58
C TYR A 58 3.05 14.91 -20.82
N LEU A 59 2.10 14.33 -21.54
CA LEU A 59 1.50 14.91 -22.75
C LEU A 59 0.06 15.38 -22.43
N PRO A 60 -0.18 16.68 -22.16
CA PRO A 60 -1.47 17.17 -21.68
C PRO A 60 -2.63 16.95 -22.67
N SER A 61 -2.35 17.07 -23.97
CA SER A 61 -3.36 16.85 -25.03
C SER A 61 -3.93 15.43 -25.03
N LEU A 62 -3.14 14.46 -24.57
CA LEU A 62 -3.52 13.05 -24.46
C LEU A 62 -3.80 12.62 -23.01
N ARG A 63 -3.54 13.50 -22.04
CA ARG A 63 -3.54 13.18 -20.60
C ARG A 63 -2.70 11.94 -20.31
N LEU A 64 -1.55 11.84 -20.96
CA LEU A 64 -0.72 10.65 -21.03
C LEU A 64 0.61 10.88 -20.31
N LEU A 65 0.85 10.09 -19.26
CA LEU A 65 2.17 9.94 -18.66
C LEU A 65 2.93 8.85 -19.40
N LEU A 66 4.11 9.17 -19.91
CA LEU A 66 5.08 8.22 -20.44
C LEU A 66 6.18 8.01 -19.41
N GLN A 67 6.47 6.74 -19.14
CA GLN A 67 7.55 6.34 -18.25
C GLN A 67 8.28 5.12 -18.81
N GLU A 68 9.47 4.87 -18.30
CA GLU A 68 10.22 3.65 -18.55
C GLU A 68 9.39 2.39 -18.28
N LYS A 69 9.54 1.38 -19.15
CA LYS A 69 9.17 0.00 -18.81
C LYS A 69 10.31 -0.63 -18.03
N VAL A 70 10.03 -0.98 -16.78
CA VAL A 70 11.00 -1.67 -15.92
C VAL A 70 10.85 -3.18 -16.08
N GLU A 71 11.97 -3.89 -15.97
CA GLU A 71 12.02 -5.34 -15.89
C GLU A 71 12.35 -5.76 -14.45
N GLY A 72 11.84 -6.91 -14.03
CA GLY A 72 12.09 -7.44 -12.70
C GLY A 72 11.08 -8.52 -12.31
N LEU A 73 11.27 -9.11 -11.13
CA LEU A 73 10.32 -10.02 -10.55
C LEU A 73 9.29 -9.23 -9.73
N GLU A 74 8.00 -9.38 -10.05
CA GLU A 74 6.93 -8.78 -9.25
C GLU A 74 6.98 -9.32 -7.81
N ALA A 75 7.00 -8.42 -6.82
CA ALA A 75 7.01 -8.83 -5.42
C ALA A 75 5.78 -9.69 -5.08
N LYS A 76 4.65 -9.44 -5.75
CA LYS A 76 3.45 -10.28 -5.71
C LYS A 76 3.72 -11.77 -5.94
N GLU A 77 4.51 -12.09 -6.96
CA GLU A 77 4.78 -13.48 -7.34
C GLU A 77 5.68 -14.15 -6.29
N ILE A 78 6.61 -13.39 -5.70
CA ILE A 78 7.43 -13.86 -4.57
C ILE A 78 6.55 -14.18 -3.36
N PHE A 79 5.67 -13.28 -2.94
CA PHE A 79 4.80 -13.53 -1.78
C PHE A 79 3.80 -14.65 -2.00
N LYS A 80 3.45 -14.92 -3.26
CA LYS A 80 2.50 -15.97 -3.62
C LYS A 80 3.15 -17.35 -3.78
N TYR A 81 4.36 -17.42 -4.32
CA TYR A 81 4.98 -18.67 -4.73
C TYR A 81 6.38 -18.93 -4.15
N GLY A 82 7.04 -17.91 -3.62
CA GLY A 82 8.35 -18.04 -2.98
C GLY A 82 8.27 -18.82 -1.68
N ASP A 83 9.42 -19.30 -1.22
CA ASP A 83 9.58 -19.88 0.11
C ASP A 83 9.73 -18.78 1.18
N GLU A 84 9.80 -19.19 2.45
CA GLU A 84 9.87 -18.28 3.58
C GLU A 84 11.11 -17.36 3.56
N PRO A 85 12.35 -17.85 3.28
CA PRO A 85 13.51 -16.97 3.15
C PRO A 85 13.37 -15.92 2.04
N LEU A 86 12.85 -16.29 0.88
CA LEU A 86 12.66 -15.34 -0.23
C LEU A 86 11.59 -14.30 0.10
N ARG A 87 10.50 -14.70 0.78
CA ARG A 87 9.46 -13.78 1.27
C ARG A 87 10.00 -12.80 2.30
N ALA A 88 10.81 -13.27 3.25
CA ALA A 88 11.46 -12.43 4.25
C ALA A 88 12.37 -11.38 3.60
N LEU A 89 13.22 -11.80 2.66
CA LEU A 89 14.10 -10.88 1.92
C LEU A 89 13.30 -9.84 1.12
N ALA A 90 12.21 -10.26 0.45
CA ALA A 90 11.35 -9.33 -0.28
C ALA A 90 10.67 -8.32 0.66
N ALA A 91 10.16 -8.78 1.82
CA ALA A 91 9.57 -7.92 2.84
C ALA A 91 10.56 -6.88 3.36
N GLU A 92 11.77 -7.30 3.72
CA GLU A 92 12.84 -6.42 4.19
C GLU A 92 13.20 -5.33 3.16
N ARG A 93 13.28 -5.72 1.88
CA ARG A 93 13.57 -4.79 0.78
C ARG A 93 12.46 -3.78 0.54
N CYS A 94 11.20 -4.21 0.60
CA CYS A 94 10.04 -3.31 0.53
C CYS A 94 10.03 -2.32 1.70
N ALA A 95 10.36 -2.81 2.90
CA ALA A 95 10.39 -2.00 4.11
C ALA A 95 11.45 -0.90 4.07
N ARG A 96 12.68 -1.23 3.66
CA ARG A 96 13.76 -0.26 3.47
C ARG A 96 13.42 0.79 2.43
N TRP A 97 12.79 0.38 1.33
CA TRP A 97 12.32 1.31 0.31
C TRP A 97 11.33 2.32 0.91
N LEU A 98 10.33 1.82 1.67
CA LEU A 98 9.31 2.67 2.26
C LEU A 98 9.88 3.61 3.32
N ALA A 99 10.77 3.12 4.18
CA ALA A 99 11.44 3.93 5.19
C ALA A 99 12.22 5.10 4.56
N ARG A 100 12.98 4.83 3.49
CA ARG A 100 13.70 5.87 2.73
C ARG A 100 12.73 6.86 2.08
N PHE A 101 11.61 6.41 1.54
CA PHE A 101 10.60 7.30 0.96
C PHE A 101 9.98 8.21 2.03
N HIS A 102 9.61 7.66 3.19
CA HIS A 102 9.05 8.42 4.31
C HIS A 102 10.06 9.38 4.98
N SER A 103 11.36 9.19 4.76
CA SER A 103 12.39 10.14 5.23
C SER A 103 12.53 11.37 4.35
N LEU A 104 11.94 11.37 3.14
CA LEU A 104 11.96 12.54 2.26
C LEU A 104 11.09 13.67 2.82
N ASN A 105 11.51 14.90 2.51
CA ASN A 105 10.69 16.09 2.70
C ASN A 105 10.13 16.56 1.36
N LEU A 106 9.14 15.83 0.83
CA LEU A 106 8.44 16.21 -0.40
C LEU A 106 7.15 16.96 -0.04
N PRO A 107 6.95 18.20 -0.53
CA PRO A 107 5.72 18.92 -0.29
C PRO A 107 4.56 18.21 -0.99
N SER A 108 3.44 18.08 -0.30
CA SER A 108 2.17 17.68 -0.91
C SER A 108 1.05 18.58 -0.39
N ASP A 109 0.23 19.07 -1.32
CA ASP A 109 -0.98 19.85 -1.03
C ASP A 109 -2.17 18.96 -0.62
N ARG A 110 -2.02 17.64 -0.77
CA ARG A 110 -3.06 16.67 -0.44
C ARG A 110 -2.79 16.05 0.90
N VAL A 111 -3.83 16.03 1.74
CA VAL A 111 -3.83 15.28 3.00
C VAL A 111 -5.09 14.44 3.04
N LEU A 112 -4.93 13.13 3.23
CA LEU A 112 -6.07 12.26 3.52
C LEU A 112 -6.41 12.34 5.00
N ARG A 113 -7.41 13.16 5.35
CA ARG A 113 -7.84 13.32 6.73
C ARG A 113 -8.62 12.11 7.26
N VAL A 114 -8.54 11.90 8.57
CA VAL A 114 -9.20 10.81 9.29
C VAL A 114 -10.72 10.81 9.08
N GLU A 115 -11.37 11.98 9.02
CA GLU A 115 -12.82 12.06 8.81
C GLU A 115 -13.23 11.50 7.44
N LYS A 116 -12.37 11.68 6.43
CA LYS A 116 -12.60 11.12 5.10
C LYS A 116 -12.41 9.61 5.07
N ILE A 117 -11.53 9.07 5.91
CA ILE A 117 -11.34 7.63 6.12
C ILE A 117 -12.57 7.05 6.82
N LEU A 118 -13.02 7.65 7.92
CA LEU A 118 -14.23 7.22 8.63
C LEU A 118 -15.47 7.27 7.72
N ALA A 119 -15.62 8.32 6.91
CA ALA A 119 -16.71 8.39 5.93
C ALA A 119 -16.65 7.26 4.88
N ARG A 120 -15.45 6.78 4.52
CA ARG A 120 -15.29 5.58 3.66
C ARG A 120 -15.69 4.32 4.43
N CYS A 121 -15.22 4.17 5.66
CA CYS A 121 -15.57 3.05 6.54
C CYS A 121 -17.09 2.94 6.76
N GLN A 122 -17.76 4.07 6.99
CA GLN A 122 -19.21 4.11 7.16
C GLN A 122 -19.96 3.64 5.91
N ARG A 123 -19.46 3.98 4.71
CA ARG A 123 -20.04 3.49 3.46
C ARG A 123 -19.79 1.99 3.28
N ALA A 124 -18.59 1.52 3.59
CA ALA A 124 -18.23 0.11 3.53
C ALA A 124 -19.10 -0.74 4.47
N HIS A 125 -19.19 -0.33 5.74
CA HIS A 125 -20.07 -0.95 6.72
C HIS A 125 -21.52 -1.00 6.23
N ARG A 126 -22.10 0.12 5.76
CA ARG A 126 -23.48 0.14 5.26
C ARG A 126 -23.75 -0.84 4.11
N ARG A 127 -22.76 -1.10 3.25
CA ARG A 127 -22.88 -2.10 2.18
C ARG A 127 -22.91 -3.51 2.76
N ILE A 128 -22.04 -3.79 3.73
CA ILE A 128 -21.95 -5.11 4.38
C ILE A 128 -23.20 -5.39 5.24
N SER A 129 -23.79 -4.37 5.89
CA SER A 129 -25.02 -4.51 6.69
C SER A 129 -26.24 -4.98 5.91
N GLY A 130 -26.21 -4.93 4.57
CA GLY A 130 -27.26 -5.49 3.72
C GLY A 130 -27.22 -7.01 3.59
N GLU A 131 -26.19 -7.67 4.12
CA GLU A 131 -26.00 -9.13 4.06
C GLU A 131 -26.54 -9.83 5.33
N ASP A 132 -26.11 -11.08 5.57
CA ASP A 132 -26.56 -11.86 6.72
C ASP A 132 -26.29 -11.16 8.07
N GLY A 133 -27.09 -11.49 9.08
CA GLY A 133 -27.07 -10.82 10.38
C GLY A 133 -25.73 -10.91 11.11
N ARG A 134 -24.90 -11.92 10.82
CA ARG A 134 -23.58 -12.07 11.46
C ARG A 134 -22.56 -11.12 10.84
N LEU A 135 -22.49 -11.04 9.50
CA LEU A 135 -21.63 -10.08 8.81
C LEU A 135 -22.02 -8.64 9.12
N ALA A 136 -23.33 -8.35 9.18
CA ALA A 136 -23.84 -7.05 9.57
C ALA A 136 -23.36 -6.66 10.97
N ALA A 137 -23.57 -7.51 11.98
CA ALA A 137 -23.15 -7.26 13.36
C ALA A 137 -21.63 -7.07 13.51
N LYS A 138 -20.82 -7.90 12.85
CA LYS A 138 -19.35 -7.77 12.87
C LYS A 138 -18.88 -6.47 12.23
N SER A 139 -19.46 -6.10 11.08
CA SER A 139 -19.09 -4.86 10.40
C SER A 139 -19.49 -3.61 11.19
N GLU A 140 -20.64 -3.64 11.88
CA GLU A 140 -21.07 -2.55 12.76
C GLU A 140 -20.12 -2.39 13.94
N ARG A 141 -19.77 -3.51 14.58
CA ARG A 141 -18.82 -3.53 15.68
C ARG A 141 -17.47 -2.95 15.24
N LEU A 142 -16.92 -3.43 14.12
CA LEU A 142 -15.64 -2.95 13.60
C LEU A 142 -15.69 -1.44 13.28
N TYR A 143 -16.77 -0.97 12.67
CA TYR A 143 -16.94 0.46 12.40
C TYR A 143 -16.95 1.31 13.68
N ARG A 144 -17.67 0.87 14.74
CA ARG A 144 -17.68 1.59 16.02
C ARG A 144 -16.32 1.61 16.70
N GLU A 145 -15.58 0.51 16.67
CA GLU A 145 -14.21 0.45 17.19
C GLU A 145 -13.27 1.38 16.41
N LEU A 146 -13.46 1.50 15.09
CA LEU A 146 -12.71 2.47 14.27
C LEU A 146 -13.04 3.91 14.61
N GLU A 147 -14.30 4.25 14.91
CA GLU A 147 -14.68 5.58 15.40
C GLU A 147 -13.99 5.89 16.73
N ALA A 148 -13.94 4.93 17.66
CA ALA A 148 -13.25 5.09 18.94
C ALA A 148 -11.72 5.19 18.77
N ALA A 149 -11.13 4.39 17.89
CA ALA A 149 -9.70 4.41 17.59
C ALA A 149 -9.27 5.71 16.90
N ALA A 150 -10.10 6.27 16.02
CA ALA A 150 -9.83 7.54 15.34
C ALA A 150 -9.60 8.71 16.31
N LEU A 151 -10.27 8.70 17.48
CA LEU A 151 -10.08 9.72 18.52
C LEU A 151 -8.69 9.67 19.18
N ARG A 152 -7.99 8.54 19.05
CA ARG A 152 -6.64 8.30 19.59
C ARG A 152 -5.54 8.51 18.56
N VAL A 153 -5.89 8.74 17.29
CA VAL A 153 -4.90 9.04 16.25
C VAL A 153 -4.38 10.45 16.49
N GLU A 154 -3.19 10.54 17.07
CA GLU A 154 -2.55 11.82 17.34
C GLU A 154 -2.14 12.54 16.04
N ALA A 155 -2.09 13.87 16.11
CA ALA A 155 -1.56 14.69 15.03
C ALA A 155 -0.03 14.52 14.93
N LYS A 156 0.40 13.47 14.22
CA LYS A 156 1.82 13.22 13.93
C LYS A 156 2.28 14.02 12.71
N PRO A 157 3.58 14.35 12.61
CA PRO A 157 4.14 14.95 11.41
C PRO A 157 3.87 14.06 10.19
N LEU A 158 3.15 14.60 9.22
CA LEU A 158 2.85 13.89 7.98
C LEU A 158 4.13 13.65 7.19
N ARG A 159 4.19 12.50 6.52
CA ARG A 159 5.27 12.12 5.61
C ARG A 159 4.73 12.00 4.18
N PRO A 160 5.60 12.00 3.16
CA PRO A 160 5.20 11.57 1.83
C PRO A 160 4.55 10.20 1.92
N GLY A 161 3.33 10.08 1.43
CA GLY A 161 2.56 8.85 1.38
C GLY A 161 2.34 8.43 -0.06
N HIS A 162 2.57 7.16 -0.36
CA HIS A 162 2.26 6.54 -1.64
C HIS A 162 0.75 6.32 -1.81
N GLY A 163 0.05 5.97 -0.72
CA GLY A 163 -1.41 5.81 -0.70
C GLY A 163 -1.94 4.50 -1.28
N ASP A 164 -1.11 3.75 -2.01
CA ASP A 164 -1.36 2.38 -2.48
C ASP A 164 -0.14 1.47 -2.33
N PHE A 165 0.70 1.70 -1.31
CA PHE A 165 1.91 0.91 -1.11
C PHE A 165 1.58 -0.54 -0.74
N GLY A 166 1.81 -1.47 -1.67
CA GLY A 166 1.58 -2.90 -1.52
C GLY A 166 2.42 -3.69 -2.52
N PHE A 167 2.59 -4.99 -2.31
CA PHE A 167 3.45 -5.83 -3.15
C PHE A 167 3.09 -5.82 -4.65
N HIS A 168 1.86 -5.45 -5.01
CA HIS A 168 1.40 -5.38 -6.40
C HIS A 168 1.93 -4.17 -7.16
N ASN A 169 2.52 -3.20 -6.44
CA ASN A 169 3.13 -1.98 -7.00
C ASN A 169 4.66 -2.00 -6.89
N ILE A 170 5.28 -3.19 -6.81
CA ILE A 170 6.71 -3.36 -6.55
C ILE A 170 7.33 -4.44 -7.45
N TYR A 171 8.45 -4.10 -8.09
CA TYR A 171 9.37 -5.03 -8.74
C TYR A 171 10.68 -5.13 -7.96
N LEU A 172 11.26 -6.34 -7.92
CA LEU A 172 12.61 -6.59 -7.43
C LEU A 172 13.51 -7.01 -8.60
N ALA A 173 14.57 -6.25 -8.85
CA ALA A 173 15.52 -6.49 -9.94
C ALA A 173 16.96 -6.31 -9.45
N GLY A 174 17.72 -7.41 -9.37
CA GLY A 174 19.04 -7.39 -8.74
C GLY A 174 18.99 -6.76 -7.34
N ARG A 175 19.74 -5.67 -7.14
CA ARG A 175 19.75 -4.88 -5.89
C ARG A 175 18.59 -3.87 -5.78
N GLN A 176 17.87 -3.62 -6.86
CA GLN A 176 16.84 -2.56 -6.92
C GLN A 176 15.47 -3.04 -6.49
N THR A 177 14.86 -2.29 -5.59
CA THR A 177 13.44 -2.32 -5.26
C THR A 177 12.79 -1.14 -5.99
N ILE A 178 11.95 -1.45 -6.97
CA ILE A 178 11.37 -0.49 -7.89
C ILE A 178 9.88 -0.36 -7.58
N THR A 179 9.41 0.84 -7.27
CA THR A 179 7.98 1.07 -6.99
C THR A 179 7.33 1.99 -8.01
N PHE A 180 6.04 1.80 -8.23
CA PHE A 180 5.28 2.52 -9.24
C PHE A 180 3.84 2.76 -8.79
N ASP A 181 3.04 3.39 -9.66
CA ASP A 181 1.66 3.81 -9.38
C ASP A 181 1.53 4.92 -8.34
N TRP A 182 2.02 6.10 -8.74
CA TRP A 182 1.98 7.32 -7.96
C TRP A 182 0.64 8.06 -8.01
N ASP A 183 -0.45 7.39 -8.39
CA ASP A 183 -1.74 8.06 -8.59
C ASP A 183 -2.40 8.57 -7.31
N LEU A 184 -2.12 7.88 -6.21
CA LEU A 184 -2.76 8.11 -4.91
C LEU A 184 -1.84 8.84 -3.93
N HIS A 185 -0.66 9.27 -4.36
CA HIS A 185 0.29 9.94 -3.49
C HIS A 185 -0.30 11.21 -2.87
N ASP A 186 0.08 11.46 -1.62
CA ASP A 186 -0.33 12.59 -0.80
C ASP A 186 0.62 12.74 0.41
N ALA A 187 0.33 13.65 1.34
CA ALA A 187 0.92 13.66 2.68
C ALA A 187 0.01 12.90 3.65
N ALA A 188 0.58 11.96 4.42
CA ALA A 188 -0.18 11.08 5.29
C ALA A 188 0.60 10.68 6.55
N ASP A 189 -0.13 10.14 7.53
CA ASP A 189 0.51 9.36 8.59
C ASP A 189 1.24 8.17 7.94
N PRO A 190 2.54 7.97 8.20
CA PRO A 190 3.31 6.86 7.66
C PRO A 190 2.73 5.48 8.00
N ALA A 191 1.97 5.38 9.11
CA ALA A 191 1.28 4.15 9.49
C ALA A 191 0.29 3.67 8.43
N ARG A 192 -0.24 4.56 7.58
CA ARG A 192 -1.17 4.21 6.51
C ARG A 192 -0.54 3.29 5.48
N ASP A 193 0.66 3.62 5.01
CA ASP A 193 1.33 2.82 3.97
C ASP A 193 1.95 1.54 4.54
N VAL A 194 2.37 1.56 5.81
CA VAL A 194 2.78 0.36 6.56
C VAL A 194 1.60 -0.60 6.72
N ALA A 195 0.46 -0.13 7.23
CA ALA A 195 -0.76 -0.92 7.37
C ALA A 195 -1.22 -1.48 6.03
N ARG A 196 -1.15 -0.69 4.97
CA ARG A 196 -1.52 -1.14 3.63
C ARG A 196 -0.69 -2.32 3.17
N PHE A 197 0.63 -2.27 3.33
CA PHE A 197 1.48 -3.39 2.95
C PHE A 197 1.11 -4.66 3.72
N ILE A 198 0.95 -4.56 5.04
CA ILE A 198 0.60 -5.67 5.93
C ILE A 198 -0.76 -6.28 5.56
N VAL A 199 -1.81 -5.46 5.45
CA VAL A 199 -3.16 -5.93 5.14
C VAL A 199 -3.24 -6.52 3.73
N MET A 200 -2.48 -6.00 2.77
CA MET A 200 -2.41 -6.60 1.44
C MET A 200 -1.77 -7.99 1.49
N LEU A 201 -0.70 -8.21 2.27
CA LEU A 201 -0.13 -9.54 2.49
C LEU A 201 -1.17 -10.49 3.11
N ALA A 202 -1.86 -10.07 4.16
CA ALA A 202 -2.92 -10.86 4.80
C ALA A 202 -4.03 -11.24 3.79
N ARG A 203 -4.41 -10.30 2.92
CA ARG A 203 -5.40 -10.52 1.86
C ARG A 203 -4.92 -11.47 0.77
N LEU A 204 -3.65 -11.38 0.37
CA LEU A 204 -3.04 -12.35 -0.54
C LEU A 204 -3.02 -13.75 0.08
N ALA A 205 -2.58 -13.85 1.34
CA ALA A 205 -2.50 -15.08 2.10
C ALA A 205 -3.87 -15.77 2.18
N LEU A 206 -4.91 -15.03 2.56
CA LEU A 206 -6.27 -15.54 2.63
C LEU A 206 -6.77 -16.05 1.27
N HIS A 207 -6.56 -15.28 0.20
CA HIS A 207 -7.14 -15.60 -1.11
C HIS A 207 -6.37 -16.68 -1.88
N ARG A 208 -5.07 -16.86 -1.59
CA ARG A 208 -4.19 -17.70 -2.41
C ARG A 208 -3.51 -18.82 -1.64
N LEU A 209 -3.33 -18.68 -0.34
CA LEU A 209 -2.61 -19.64 0.49
C LEU A 209 -3.50 -20.31 1.55
N GLY A 210 -4.76 -19.86 1.68
CA GLY A 210 -5.80 -20.54 2.46
C GLY A 210 -5.96 -20.07 3.90
N SER A 211 -5.05 -19.22 4.39
CA SER A 211 -5.12 -18.61 5.72
C SER A 211 -4.71 -17.15 5.66
N ILE A 212 -5.44 -16.27 6.38
CA ILE A 212 -5.12 -14.84 6.46
C ILE A 212 -3.75 -14.57 7.11
N ARG A 213 -3.24 -15.54 7.89
CA ARG A 213 -1.98 -15.44 8.64
C ARG A 213 -0.78 -16.10 7.99
N GLU A 214 -0.94 -16.70 6.82
CA GLU A 214 0.14 -17.44 6.14
C GLU A 214 1.35 -16.56 5.80
N LEU A 215 1.19 -15.23 5.79
CA LEU A 215 2.26 -14.26 5.51
C LEU A 215 2.60 -13.38 6.73
N ASP A 216 2.19 -13.76 7.94
CA ASP A 216 2.49 -13.00 9.17
C ASP A 216 4.00 -12.83 9.38
N GLY A 217 4.80 -13.87 9.16
CA GLY A 217 6.26 -13.79 9.26
C GLY A 217 6.86 -12.74 8.30
N ALA A 218 6.34 -12.64 7.07
CA ALA A 218 6.78 -11.61 6.12
C ALA A 218 6.34 -10.21 6.56
N ALA A 219 5.13 -10.06 7.11
CA ALA A 219 4.65 -8.80 7.66
C ALA A 219 5.47 -8.34 8.89
N GLU A 220 5.89 -9.27 9.74
CA GLU A 220 6.77 -9.01 10.89
C GLU A 220 8.16 -8.57 10.46
N VAL A 221 8.79 -9.27 9.50
CA VAL A 221 10.07 -8.84 8.91
C VAL A 221 9.94 -7.46 8.27
N PHE A 222 8.85 -7.20 7.54
CA PHE A 222 8.60 -5.89 6.94
C PHE A 222 8.57 -4.79 8.02
N LEU A 223 7.77 -4.95 9.07
CA LEU A 223 7.64 -3.93 10.12
C LEU A 223 8.97 -3.71 10.86
N ALA A 224 9.66 -4.80 11.23
CA ALA A 224 10.94 -4.73 11.93
C ALA A 224 12.01 -4.03 11.09
N ALA A 225 12.11 -4.37 9.80
CA ALA A 225 13.05 -3.76 8.88
C ALA A 225 12.72 -2.28 8.61
N TYR A 226 11.43 -1.92 8.54
CA TYR A 226 11.00 -0.54 8.34
C TYR A 226 11.44 0.34 9.52
N LEU A 227 11.21 -0.13 10.75
CA LEU A 227 11.64 0.58 11.96
C LEU A 227 13.17 0.65 12.06
N SER A 228 13.86 -0.46 11.79
CA SER A 228 15.33 -0.53 11.83
C SER A 228 16.00 0.37 10.78
N ALA A 229 15.35 0.61 9.64
CA ALA A 229 15.82 1.52 8.59
C ALA A 229 15.55 3.01 8.90
N GLY A 230 15.12 3.36 10.11
CA GLY A 230 14.81 4.73 10.51
C GLY A 230 13.40 5.19 10.12
N GLY A 231 12.50 4.25 9.81
CA GLY A 231 11.09 4.55 9.61
C GLY A 231 10.45 5.20 10.83
N ALA A 232 9.41 6.01 10.60
CA ALA A 232 8.70 6.68 11.69
C ALA A 232 8.04 5.66 12.66
N ARG A 233 7.88 6.04 13.93
CA ARG A 233 7.12 5.23 14.90
C ARG A 233 5.64 5.23 14.55
N VAL A 234 5.17 4.08 14.07
CA VAL A 234 3.80 3.89 13.55
C VAL A 234 2.89 3.12 14.51
N THR A 235 3.43 2.53 15.58
CA THR A 235 2.76 1.57 16.47
C THR A 235 1.41 2.04 17.01
N GLU A 236 1.29 3.28 17.44
CA GLU A 236 0.03 3.82 18.01
C GLU A 236 -1.08 3.98 16.97
N SER A 237 -0.74 4.43 15.75
CA SER A 237 -1.73 4.69 14.68
C SER A 237 -2.01 3.45 13.83
N LEU A 238 -1.10 2.47 13.84
CA LEU A 238 -1.15 1.30 12.97
C LEU A 238 -2.46 0.50 13.10
N PRO A 239 -2.99 0.21 14.31
CA PRO A 239 -4.24 -0.54 14.43
C PRO A 239 -5.44 0.12 13.76
N PHE A 240 -5.53 1.46 13.81
CA PHE A 240 -6.59 2.20 13.13
C PHE A 240 -6.53 2.02 11.61
N TYR A 241 -5.34 2.17 11.02
CA TYR A 241 -5.17 2.01 9.58
C TYR A 241 -5.31 0.55 9.12
N GLU A 242 -4.86 -0.42 9.89
CA GLU A 242 -5.11 -1.83 9.57
C GLU A 242 -6.60 -2.16 9.63
N GLY A 243 -7.29 -1.74 10.69
CA GLY A 243 -8.73 -1.98 10.86
C GLY A 243 -9.58 -1.36 9.74
N GLU A 244 -9.25 -0.14 9.28
CA GLU A 244 -9.97 0.49 8.16
C GLU A 244 -9.75 -0.30 6.86
N LEU A 245 -8.52 -0.74 6.61
CA LEU A 245 -8.17 -1.53 5.43
C LEU A 245 -8.80 -2.93 5.44
N TYR A 246 -8.92 -3.56 6.61
CA TYR A 246 -9.63 -4.82 6.77
C TYR A 246 -11.13 -4.67 6.48
N LEU A 247 -11.79 -3.63 7.00
CA LEU A 247 -13.19 -3.33 6.69
C LEU A 247 -13.40 -3.08 5.19
N ARG A 248 -12.47 -2.35 4.56
CA ARG A 248 -12.47 -2.09 3.11
C ARG A 248 -12.20 -3.35 2.29
N GLY A 249 -11.37 -4.25 2.81
CA GLY A 249 -11.14 -5.57 2.26
C GLY A 249 -12.43 -6.40 2.26
N ALA A 250 -13.12 -6.44 3.39
CA ALA A 250 -14.41 -7.12 3.54
C ALA A 250 -15.46 -6.61 2.54
N GLU A 251 -15.55 -5.28 2.37
CA GLU A 251 -16.39 -4.63 1.34
C GLU A 251 -16.02 -5.07 -0.07
N SER A 252 -14.73 -5.14 -0.39
CA SER A 252 -14.25 -5.55 -1.72
C SER A 252 -14.56 -7.03 -2.02
N ASP A 253 -14.46 -7.92 -1.03
CA ASP A 253 -14.82 -9.34 -1.20
C ASP A 253 -16.32 -9.49 -1.45
N LEU A 254 -17.13 -8.71 -0.74
CA LEU A 254 -18.58 -8.63 -0.96
C LEU A 254 -18.91 -8.11 -2.36
N GLU A 255 -18.26 -7.06 -2.83
CA GLU A 255 -18.53 -6.47 -4.16
C GLU A 255 -18.14 -7.42 -5.30
N THR A 256 -17.03 -8.15 -5.16
CA THR A 256 -16.54 -9.07 -6.21
C THR A 256 -17.25 -10.41 -6.23
N ARG A 257 -17.90 -10.82 -5.14
CA ARG A 257 -18.63 -12.10 -4.98
C ARG A 257 -17.87 -13.32 -5.51
N GLY A 258 -16.56 -13.39 -5.26
CA GLY A 258 -15.75 -14.56 -5.55
C GLY A 258 -16.27 -15.84 -4.86
N ARG A 259 -15.80 -17.03 -5.29
CA ARG A 259 -16.36 -18.33 -4.85
C ARG A 259 -16.47 -18.50 -3.31
N GLN A 260 -15.58 -17.87 -2.53
CA GLN A 260 -15.52 -17.93 -1.06
C GLN A 260 -15.79 -16.58 -0.38
N TRP A 261 -16.44 -15.63 -1.07
CA TRP A 261 -16.55 -14.25 -0.61
C TRP A 261 -17.08 -14.10 0.83
N ARG A 262 -18.06 -14.91 1.25
CA ARG A 262 -18.60 -14.84 2.63
C ARG A 262 -17.54 -15.14 3.69
N GLN A 263 -16.76 -16.20 3.46
CA GLN A 263 -15.69 -16.60 4.38
C GLN A 263 -14.58 -15.55 4.39
N TRP A 264 -14.25 -14.98 3.23
CA TRP A 264 -13.23 -13.94 3.12
C TRP A 264 -13.65 -12.64 3.78
N THR A 265 -14.87 -12.17 3.51
CA THR A 265 -15.48 -11.01 4.17
C THR A 265 -15.49 -11.21 5.68
N GLU A 266 -15.91 -12.37 6.18
CA GLU A 266 -15.87 -12.64 7.61
C GLU A 266 -14.45 -12.61 8.19
N SER A 267 -13.49 -13.29 7.54
CA SER A 267 -12.11 -13.37 8.02
C SER A 267 -11.46 -11.97 8.09
N MET A 268 -11.77 -11.10 7.12
CA MET A 268 -11.35 -9.70 7.12
C MET A 268 -11.94 -8.93 8.31
N LEU A 269 -13.24 -9.09 8.58
CA LEU A 269 -13.89 -8.42 9.72
C LEU A 269 -13.33 -8.91 11.06
N ASP A 270 -13.09 -10.21 11.20
CA ASP A 270 -12.53 -10.80 12.42
C ASP A 270 -11.11 -10.30 12.67
N GLU A 271 -10.29 -10.21 11.63
CA GLU A 271 -8.92 -9.72 11.75
C GLU A 271 -8.88 -8.22 12.05
N GLY A 272 -9.77 -7.42 11.44
CA GLY A 272 -9.93 -6.01 11.77
C GLY A 272 -10.31 -5.78 13.24
N LEU A 273 -11.23 -6.59 13.77
CA LEU A 273 -11.61 -6.54 15.20
C LEU A 273 -10.43 -6.94 16.09
N ARG A 274 -9.75 -8.03 15.75
CA ARG A 274 -8.59 -8.52 16.51
C ARG A 274 -7.50 -7.46 16.64
N THR A 275 -7.16 -6.78 15.55
CA THR A 275 -6.14 -5.72 15.54
C THR A 275 -6.50 -4.56 16.47
N LEU A 276 -7.78 -4.19 16.57
CA LEU A 276 -8.22 -3.09 17.43
C LEU A 276 -8.37 -3.49 18.90
N GLU A 277 -8.76 -4.74 19.19
CA GLU A 277 -8.89 -5.27 20.56
C GLU A 277 -7.53 -5.54 21.22
N HIS A 278 -6.57 -6.02 20.44
CA HIS A 278 -5.22 -6.35 20.88
C HIS A 278 -4.21 -5.55 20.06
N PRO A 279 -4.09 -4.22 20.28
CA PRO A 279 -3.02 -3.46 19.67
C PRO A 279 -1.72 -4.09 20.16
N VAL A 280 -1.03 -4.80 19.27
CA VAL A 280 0.10 -5.64 19.67
C VAL A 280 1.10 -4.75 20.41
N LYS A 281 1.44 -5.11 21.66
CA LYS A 281 2.62 -4.58 22.34
C LYS A 281 3.86 -5.08 21.61
N ARG A 282 4.23 -4.44 20.51
CA ARG A 282 5.49 -4.69 19.78
C ARG A 282 6.55 -3.69 20.23
N GLU A 283 6.78 -3.63 21.53
CA GLU A 283 7.93 -2.94 22.13
C GLU A 283 8.40 -3.79 23.30
N GLU A 284 9.48 -4.55 23.06
CA GLU A 284 10.52 -4.95 24.00
C GLU A 284 11.52 -5.83 23.22
N ALA A 285 12.30 -5.20 22.35
CA ALA A 285 13.55 -5.75 21.84
C ALA A 285 14.49 -4.58 21.61
N GLY A 286 15.26 -4.25 22.64
CA GLY A 286 16.28 -3.21 22.57
C GLY A 286 16.41 -2.39 23.84
N ASP A 287 16.58 -3.04 24.99
CA ASP A 287 17.44 -2.55 26.07
C ASP A 287 17.72 -3.74 26.99
N ASP A 288 18.84 -4.42 26.72
CA ASP A 288 19.65 -5.08 27.75
C ASP A 288 21.04 -5.39 27.17
N VAL A 289 22.01 -4.61 27.67
CA VAL A 289 23.49 -4.78 27.76
C VAL A 289 24.30 -5.00 26.48
#